data_AF-A0A7S0I796-F1
#
_entry.id   AF-A0A7S0I796-F1
#
_cell.length_a   1.000
_cell.length_b   1.000
_cell.length_c   1.000
_cell.angle_alpha   90.00
_cell.angle_beta   90.00
_cell.angle_gamma   90.00
#
_symmetry.space_group_name_H-M   'P 1'
#
loop_
_entity.id
_entity.type
_entity.pdbx_description
1 polymer ?
#
loop_
_entity_poly.entity_id
_entity_poly.type
_entity_poly.pdbx_seq_one_letter_code
_entity_poly.pdbx_strand_id
1 'polypeptide(L)'
;MSTHVMSTRVPGARASSFDASPAARLSSRASSRLPGAAWVGTRRQRGGPVGTRAIFGGIFDGGGSKRREAAKAALLEAIEGTQRGVAASEEDVAAVEAAASALERLNPNRSPLASPLVNGEWELLYTTSASILGANKPWFLRPSGPIYQTIDVGRLRARNRETFPFFNAVDADLTPTSRSAVNVRFVKFFILGVAPVDAPPSARGALDVTYLDDETRVSRGDRGNLFVLRMHDRDVELPRPEDD
;
A
#
# COMPACT_ATOMS: atom_id res chain seq x y z
N MET A 1 -17.14 -61.40 24.47
CA MET A 1 -17.02 -59.97 24.84
C MET A 1 -15.54 -59.64 24.74
N SER A 2 -15.01 -59.25 23.57
CA SER A 2 -14.98 -57.89 23.01
C SER A 2 -14.50 -56.88 24.06
N THR A 3 -13.41 -56.12 23.93
CA THR A 3 -12.52 -55.73 22.83
C THR A 3 -11.25 -55.14 23.47
N HIS A 4 -10.05 -55.49 23.01
CA HIS A 4 -8.80 -54.82 23.42
C HIS A 4 -8.58 -53.55 22.59
N VAL A 5 -8.31 -52.44 23.27
CA VAL A 5 -8.04 -51.13 22.66
C VAL A 5 -6.56 -51.07 22.25
N MET A 6 -6.29 -51.02 20.95
CA MET A 6 -4.97 -50.68 20.40
C MET A 6 -4.75 -49.16 20.48
N SER A 7 -3.78 -48.75 21.28
CA SER A 7 -3.25 -47.38 21.33
C SER A 7 -2.06 -47.28 20.37
N THR A 8 -2.27 -46.73 19.17
CA THR A 8 -1.20 -46.41 18.22
C THR A 8 -0.66 -44.99 18.49
N ARG A 9 0.58 -44.90 18.95
CA ARG A 9 1.35 -43.64 19.02
C ARG A 9 1.88 -43.29 17.64
N VAL A 10 1.56 -42.09 17.17
CA VAL A 10 2.18 -41.47 15.98
C VAL A 10 3.39 -40.64 16.44
N PRO A 11 4.59 -40.81 15.86
CA PRO A 11 5.74 -39.94 16.13
C PRO A 11 5.75 -38.78 15.15
N GLY A 12 5.52 -37.56 15.65
CA GLY A 12 5.50 -36.32 14.86
C GLY A 12 6.59 -35.34 15.26
N ALA A 13 7.62 -35.26 14.40
CA ALA A 13 8.49 -34.13 14.10
C ALA A 13 9.02 -33.24 15.25
N ARG A 14 10.34 -33.38 15.48
CA ARG A 14 11.19 -32.40 16.16
C ARG A 14 11.07 -31.03 15.47
N ALA A 15 10.78 -30.02 16.27
CA ALA A 15 10.93 -28.62 15.89
C ALA A 15 12.42 -28.33 15.60
N SER A 16 12.72 -28.01 14.35
CA SER A 16 14.00 -27.46 13.94
C SER A 16 14.08 -26.00 14.38
N SER A 17 15.06 -25.76 15.23
CA SER A 17 15.66 -24.49 15.61
C SER A 17 15.86 -23.55 14.42
N PHE A 18 15.37 -22.31 14.55
CA PHE A 18 15.94 -21.19 13.80
C PHE A 18 16.85 -20.38 14.72
N ASP A 19 18.07 -20.29 14.23
CA ASP A 19 19.26 -19.73 14.81
C ASP A 19 19.15 -18.21 14.92
N ALA A 20 19.36 -17.69 16.12
CA ALA A 20 19.58 -16.27 16.37
C ALA A 20 21.07 -16.10 16.66
N SER A 21 21.75 -15.27 15.86
CA SER A 21 23.14 -14.89 16.10
C SER A 21 23.44 -13.49 15.57
N PRO A 22 24.44 -12.79 16.12
CA PRO A 22 24.15 -11.64 16.96
C PRO A 22 24.69 -10.30 16.43
N ALA A 23 24.26 -9.25 17.11
CA ALA A 23 24.73 -7.88 16.98
C ALA A 23 26.26 -7.76 17.08
N ALA A 24 26.86 -7.07 16.11
CA ALA A 24 28.20 -6.50 16.22
C ALA A 24 28.09 -5.00 16.53
N ARG A 25 28.56 -4.63 17.72
CA ARG A 25 28.89 -3.25 18.10
C ARG A 25 30.15 -2.83 17.37
N LEU A 26 30.19 -1.61 16.86
CA LEU A 26 31.41 -0.82 16.82
C LEU A 26 31.10 0.59 17.34
N SER A 27 31.89 0.99 18.32
CA SER A 27 31.95 2.31 18.92
C SER A 27 33.23 2.99 18.42
N SER A 28 33.15 4.27 18.06
CA SER A 28 34.25 5.21 18.33
C SER A 28 33.76 6.66 18.37
N ARG A 29 34.04 7.28 19.54
CA ARG A 29 34.44 8.68 19.83
C ARG A 29 34.88 9.53 18.61
N ALA A 30 34.87 10.87 18.61
CA ALA A 30 34.43 11.94 19.51
C ALA A 30 34.73 13.29 18.82
N SER A 31 34.20 14.38 19.40
CA SER A 31 34.68 15.78 19.32
C SER A 31 34.46 16.56 18.02
N SER A 32 34.25 17.89 17.99
CA SER A 32 33.87 18.91 18.97
C SER A 32 33.82 20.26 18.21
N ARG A 33 32.89 21.16 18.62
CA ARG A 33 32.99 22.64 18.57
C ARG A 33 32.99 23.40 17.22
N LEU A 34 31.92 24.20 17.05
CA LEU A 34 31.83 25.52 16.39
C LEU A 34 32.64 26.58 17.19
N PRO A 35 33.02 27.78 16.67
CA PRO A 35 32.18 28.85 16.06
C PRO A 35 32.86 29.51 14.82
N GLY A 36 32.39 30.52 14.08
CA GLY A 36 31.29 31.50 14.14
C GLY A 36 31.64 32.65 13.14
N ALA A 37 30.67 33.54 12.88
CA ALA A 37 30.75 34.85 12.19
C ALA A 37 31.02 34.83 10.66
N ALA A 38 30.06 35.08 9.77
CA ALA A 38 29.28 36.32 9.55
C ALA A 38 30.16 37.52 9.14
N TRP A 39 30.30 37.71 7.82
CA TRP A 39 30.68 38.98 7.20
C TRP A 39 29.55 39.43 6.28
N VAL A 40 28.86 40.51 6.68
CA VAL A 40 27.90 41.25 5.85
C VAL A 40 28.63 42.46 5.30
N GLY A 41 29.02 42.39 4.03
CA GLY A 41 29.49 43.53 3.26
C GLY A 41 28.32 44.14 2.49
N THR A 42 28.02 45.39 2.81
CA THR A 42 27.16 46.27 2.00
C THR A 42 27.82 46.57 0.65
N ARG A 43 27.04 46.71 -0.44
CA ARG A 43 27.05 47.88 -1.36
C ARG A 43 26.36 47.64 -2.72
N ARG A 44 25.47 48.60 -3.01
CA ARG A 44 24.97 49.17 -4.29
C ARG A 44 24.13 48.36 -5.28
N GLN A 45 22.93 48.91 -5.47
CA GLN A 45 22.11 48.92 -6.67
C GLN A 45 22.87 49.21 -7.97
N ARG A 46 22.48 48.49 -9.03
CA ARG A 46 22.29 49.00 -10.40
C ARG A 46 21.10 48.27 -11.02
N GLY A 47 20.22 49.02 -11.67
CA GLY A 47 18.99 48.53 -12.28
C GLY A 47 19.15 47.99 -13.71
N GLY A 48 18.07 47.33 -14.14
CA GLY A 48 17.73 46.97 -15.52
C GLY A 48 17.73 45.46 -15.81
N PRO A 49 16.95 44.94 -16.77
CA PRO A 49 15.60 45.29 -17.21
C PRO A 49 14.61 44.10 -17.13
N VAL A 50 13.32 44.42 -17.25
CA VAL A 50 12.19 43.63 -17.80
C VAL A 50 12.15 42.11 -17.53
N GLY A 51 11.16 41.71 -16.73
CA GLY A 51 10.79 40.32 -16.52
C GLY A 51 10.35 39.63 -17.81
N THR A 52 11.23 38.78 -18.34
CA THR A 52 10.88 37.74 -19.30
C THR A 52 11.45 36.43 -18.79
N ARG A 53 10.74 35.78 -17.86
CA ARG A 53 11.00 34.40 -17.46
C ARG A 53 9.69 33.67 -17.22
N ALA A 54 8.88 33.64 -18.26
CA ALA A 54 7.74 32.73 -18.41
C ALA A 54 7.97 31.75 -19.57
N ILE A 55 9.21 31.28 -19.81
CA ILE A 55 9.50 30.24 -20.79
C ILE A 55 10.75 29.47 -20.33
N PHE A 56 10.66 28.58 -19.33
CA PHE A 56 11.67 27.54 -19.08
C PHE A 56 11.11 26.40 -18.18
N GLY A 57 9.86 25.98 -18.41
CA GLY A 57 9.26 24.83 -17.71
C GLY A 57 8.68 23.75 -18.63
N GLY A 58 8.61 23.96 -19.95
CA GLY A 58 7.73 23.19 -20.83
C GLY A 58 8.37 22.10 -21.71
N ILE A 59 9.69 21.90 -21.71
CA ILE A 59 10.34 21.08 -22.76
C ILE A 59 11.05 19.81 -22.22
N PHE A 60 11.23 19.64 -20.90
CA PHE A 60 12.00 18.50 -20.36
C PHE A 60 11.21 17.44 -19.57
N ASP A 61 9.91 17.62 -19.30
CA ASP A 61 9.12 16.63 -18.51
C ASP A 61 8.10 15.81 -19.35
N GLY A 62 7.85 16.20 -20.60
CA GLY A 62 6.88 15.51 -21.47
C GLY A 62 7.23 14.03 -21.74
N GLY A 63 8.52 13.68 -21.75
CA GLY A 63 8.96 12.29 -21.92
C GLY A 63 8.79 11.43 -20.66
N GLY A 64 8.82 12.03 -19.46
CA GLY A 64 8.56 11.33 -18.21
C GLY A 64 7.09 10.94 -18.08
N SER A 65 6.20 11.92 -18.31
CA SER A 65 4.75 11.71 -18.32
C SER A 65 4.32 10.68 -19.37
N LYS A 66 4.74 10.82 -20.64
CA LYS A 66 4.37 9.85 -21.70
C LYS A 66 4.79 8.40 -21.38
N ARG A 67 5.99 8.21 -20.80
CA ARG A 67 6.46 6.88 -20.38
C ARG A 67 5.62 6.32 -19.22
N ARG A 68 5.23 7.18 -18.26
CA ARG A 68 4.31 6.78 -17.17
C ARG A 68 2.97 6.35 -17.72
N GLU A 69 2.37 7.14 -18.61
CA GLU A 69 1.08 6.80 -19.23
C GLU A 69 1.14 5.48 -20.00
N ALA A 70 2.19 5.25 -20.78
CA ALA A 70 2.40 3.97 -21.47
C ALA A 70 2.56 2.80 -20.50
N ALA A 71 3.29 2.98 -19.38
CA ALA A 71 3.44 1.93 -18.37
C ALA A 71 2.13 1.67 -17.59
N LYS A 72 1.32 2.70 -17.31
CA LYS A 72 -0.03 2.55 -16.74
C LYS A 72 -0.92 1.76 -17.68
N ALA A 73 -0.95 2.12 -18.96
CA ALA A 73 -1.74 1.41 -19.96
C ALA A 73 -1.37 -0.08 -20.04
N ALA A 74 -0.06 -0.39 -20.10
CA ALA A 74 0.41 -1.78 -20.12
C ALA A 74 0.04 -2.56 -18.85
N LEU A 75 0.06 -1.92 -17.67
CA LEU A 75 -0.38 -2.54 -16.43
C LEU A 75 -1.88 -2.84 -16.44
N LEU A 76 -2.71 -1.90 -16.91
CA LEU A 76 -4.15 -2.07 -16.98
C LEU A 76 -4.55 -3.14 -18.01
N GLU A 77 -3.86 -3.18 -19.16
CA GLU A 77 -4.03 -4.22 -20.17
C GLU A 77 -3.68 -5.61 -19.61
N ALA A 78 -2.57 -5.74 -18.88
CA ALA A 78 -2.19 -7.01 -18.24
C ALA A 78 -3.19 -7.46 -17.15
N ILE A 79 -3.93 -6.53 -16.54
CA ILE A 79 -4.97 -6.82 -15.54
C ILE A 79 -6.30 -7.19 -16.20
N GLU A 80 -6.55 -6.76 -17.43
CA GLU A 80 -7.81 -7.01 -18.14
C GLU A 80 -8.09 -8.52 -18.24
N GLY A 81 -9.35 -8.92 -18.03
CA GLY A 81 -9.74 -10.33 -18.08
C GLY A 81 -9.34 -11.18 -16.86
N THR A 82 -8.43 -10.72 -16.00
CA THR A 82 -7.98 -11.48 -14.81
C THR A 82 -9.02 -11.57 -13.68
N GLN A 83 -10.14 -10.86 -13.79
CA GLN A 83 -11.19 -10.76 -12.76
C GLN A 83 -10.61 -10.36 -11.39
N ARG A 84 -9.89 -9.23 -11.34
CA ARG A 84 -9.18 -8.72 -10.14
C ARG A 84 -8.03 -9.61 -9.65
N GLY A 85 -7.66 -10.64 -10.43
CA GLY A 85 -6.67 -11.65 -10.06
C GLY A 85 -7.29 -13.00 -9.71
N VAL A 86 -8.62 -13.16 -9.69
CA VAL A 86 -9.27 -14.45 -9.42
C VAL A 86 -9.01 -15.47 -10.54
N ALA A 87 -8.97 -15.00 -11.79
CA ALA A 87 -8.81 -15.82 -12.98
C ALA A 87 -7.37 -15.76 -13.55
N ALA A 88 -6.44 -15.10 -12.86
CA ALA A 88 -5.07 -14.95 -13.33
C ALA A 88 -4.31 -16.28 -13.30
N SER A 89 -3.71 -16.65 -14.43
CA SER A 89 -2.73 -17.72 -14.53
C SER A 89 -1.37 -17.29 -13.98
N GLU A 90 -0.42 -18.22 -13.84
CA GLU A 90 0.96 -17.88 -13.44
C GLU A 90 1.63 -16.93 -14.44
N GLU A 91 1.29 -17.05 -15.72
CA GLU A 91 1.76 -16.15 -16.78
C GLU A 91 1.18 -14.74 -16.62
N ASP A 92 -0.14 -14.63 -16.35
CA ASP A 92 -0.79 -13.35 -16.08
C ASP A 92 -0.20 -12.67 -14.85
N VAL A 93 0.02 -13.42 -13.76
CA VAL A 93 0.65 -12.90 -12.54
C VAL A 93 2.05 -12.36 -12.85
N ALA A 94 2.84 -13.08 -13.63
CA ALA A 94 4.18 -12.63 -14.03
C ALA A 94 4.14 -11.38 -14.92
N ALA A 95 3.19 -11.30 -15.86
CA ALA A 95 2.99 -10.16 -16.75
C ALA A 95 2.60 -8.90 -15.96
N VAL A 96 1.62 -9.02 -15.05
CA VAL A 96 1.19 -7.93 -14.17
C VAL A 96 2.32 -7.47 -13.25
N GLU A 97 3.08 -8.38 -12.67
CA GLU A 97 4.23 -8.06 -11.82
C GLU A 97 5.31 -7.30 -12.60
N ALA A 98 5.64 -7.73 -13.83
CA ALA A 98 6.59 -7.05 -14.69
C ALA A 98 6.13 -5.63 -15.07
N ALA A 99 4.85 -5.47 -15.41
CA ALA A 99 4.24 -4.18 -15.75
C ALA A 99 4.20 -3.24 -14.53
N ALA A 100 3.81 -3.75 -13.34
CA ALA A 100 3.78 -3.00 -12.10
C ALA A 100 5.19 -2.51 -11.73
N SER A 101 6.19 -3.39 -11.80
CA SER A 101 7.59 -3.03 -11.56
C SER A 101 8.08 -1.93 -12.53
N ALA A 102 7.66 -1.99 -13.80
CA ALA A 102 7.98 -0.95 -14.78
C ALA A 102 7.37 0.41 -14.42
N LEU A 103 6.12 0.41 -13.95
CA LEU A 103 5.43 1.61 -13.50
C LEU A 103 6.06 2.20 -12.22
N GLU A 104 6.39 1.36 -11.23
CA GLU A 104 7.02 1.75 -9.97
C GLU A 104 8.35 2.50 -10.18
N ARG A 105 9.16 2.09 -11.15
CA ARG A 105 10.41 2.78 -11.51
C ARG A 105 10.17 4.23 -11.96
N LEU A 106 8.99 4.50 -12.51
CA LEU A 106 8.56 5.81 -12.99
C LEU A 106 7.71 6.58 -11.97
N ASN A 107 7.63 6.14 -10.71
CA ASN A 107 6.85 6.78 -9.67
C ASN A 107 7.16 8.29 -9.55
N PRO A 108 6.18 9.19 -9.81
CA PRO A 108 6.37 10.63 -9.68
C PRO A 108 6.45 11.10 -8.22
N ASN A 109 5.99 10.28 -7.27
CA ASN A 109 5.87 10.63 -5.87
C ASN A 109 6.79 9.78 -4.96
N ARG A 110 7.93 10.37 -4.56
CA ARG A 110 8.91 9.69 -3.69
C ARG A 110 8.55 9.69 -2.20
N SER A 111 7.42 10.27 -1.81
CA SER A 111 6.95 10.32 -0.42
C SER A 111 5.42 10.25 -0.37
N PRO A 112 4.83 9.13 -0.83
CA PRO A 112 3.39 9.04 -1.04
C PRO A 112 2.57 9.21 0.24
N LEU A 113 3.09 8.82 1.41
CA LEU A 113 2.38 9.01 2.68
C LEU A 113 2.34 10.47 3.16
N ALA A 114 3.18 11.35 2.60
CA ALA A 114 3.14 12.79 2.84
C ALA A 114 2.34 13.54 1.77
N SER A 115 1.89 12.84 0.73
CA SER A 115 1.16 13.42 -0.38
C SER A 115 -0.32 13.49 -0.08
N PRO A 116 -1.02 14.59 -0.37
CA PRO A 116 -2.48 14.65 -0.24
C PRO A 116 -3.18 13.67 -1.20
N LEU A 117 -2.51 13.28 -2.30
CA LEU A 117 -3.07 12.37 -3.31
C LEU A 117 -3.42 10.99 -2.76
N VAL A 118 -2.86 10.57 -1.63
CA VAL A 118 -3.12 9.24 -1.07
C VAL A 118 -4.47 9.15 -0.34
N ASN A 119 -5.02 10.30 0.10
CA ASN A 119 -6.32 10.36 0.78
C ASN A 119 -7.46 10.11 -0.22
N GLY A 120 -8.56 9.57 0.29
CA GLY A 120 -9.77 9.27 -0.47
C GLY A 120 -10.07 7.78 -0.53
N GLU A 121 -11.11 7.44 -1.28
CA GLU A 121 -11.53 6.09 -1.59
C GLU A 121 -10.89 5.58 -2.88
N TRP A 122 -10.27 4.41 -2.78
CA TRP A 122 -9.58 3.72 -3.87
C TRP A 122 -10.31 2.43 -4.24
N GLU A 123 -10.57 2.21 -5.51
CA GLU A 123 -11.12 0.96 -6.04
C GLU A 123 -9.99 -0.03 -6.35
N LEU A 124 -10.10 -1.26 -5.84
CA LEU A 124 -9.16 -2.34 -6.09
C LEU A 124 -9.38 -2.96 -7.48
N LEU A 125 -8.42 -2.74 -8.38
CA LEU A 125 -8.43 -3.30 -9.74
C LEU A 125 -7.80 -4.68 -9.80
N TYR A 126 -6.73 -4.93 -9.04
CA TYR A 126 -6.01 -6.20 -9.05
C TYR A 126 -5.32 -6.48 -7.71
N THR A 127 -5.32 -7.75 -7.29
CA THR A 127 -4.44 -8.21 -6.22
C THR A 127 -4.06 -9.68 -6.35
N THR A 128 -2.89 -10.05 -5.84
CA THR A 128 -2.49 -11.46 -5.64
C THR A 128 -2.92 -12.01 -4.26
N SER A 129 -3.59 -11.20 -3.43
CA SER A 129 -3.98 -11.59 -2.07
C SER A 129 -5.16 -12.58 -2.07
N ALA A 130 -4.86 -13.86 -1.86
CA ALA A 130 -5.85 -14.93 -1.75
C ALA A 130 -6.95 -14.66 -0.70
N SER A 131 -6.62 -13.96 0.40
CA SER A 131 -7.59 -13.59 1.44
C SER A 131 -8.63 -12.58 0.96
N ILE A 132 -8.23 -11.62 0.11
CA ILE A 132 -9.13 -10.58 -0.42
C ILE A 132 -9.94 -11.13 -1.60
N LEU A 133 -9.30 -11.94 -2.46
CA LEU A 133 -9.99 -12.60 -3.57
C LEU A 133 -11.04 -13.62 -3.09
N GLY A 134 -10.98 -14.03 -1.82
CA GLY A 134 -11.80 -15.13 -1.32
C GLY A 134 -11.48 -16.43 -2.06
N ALA A 135 -10.21 -16.68 -2.39
CA ALA A 135 -9.80 -17.85 -3.17
C ALA A 135 -10.26 -19.18 -2.52
N ASN A 136 -10.28 -19.22 -1.18
CA ASN A 136 -10.76 -20.34 -0.38
C ASN A 136 -12.28 -20.40 -0.20
N LYS A 137 -13.04 -19.43 -0.72
CA LYS A 137 -14.51 -19.41 -0.67
C LYS A 137 -15.09 -20.04 -1.95
N PRO A 138 -16.22 -20.77 -1.85
CA PRO A 138 -17.02 -21.16 -3.02
C PRO A 138 -17.27 -19.95 -3.94
N TRP A 139 -17.27 -20.16 -5.26
CA TRP A 139 -17.30 -19.07 -6.24
C TRP A 139 -18.49 -18.10 -6.07
N PHE A 140 -19.65 -18.61 -5.64
CA PHE A 140 -20.86 -17.81 -5.36
C PHE A 140 -20.77 -17.01 -4.04
N LEU A 141 -19.78 -17.28 -3.19
CA LEU A 141 -19.45 -16.51 -1.98
C LEU A 141 -18.19 -15.63 -2.18
N ARG A 142 -17.72 -15.45 -3.41
CA ARG A 142 -16.63 -14.50 -3.69
C ARG A 142 -17.19 -13.08 -3.84
N PRO A 143 -16.43 -12.05 -3.46
CA PRO A 143 -16.84 -10.66 -3.70
C PRO A 143 -16.96 -10.43 -5.21
N SER A 144 -18.16 -10.19 -5.71
CA SER A 144 -18.40 -9.98 -7.15
C SER A 144 -18.43 -8.49 -7.52
N GLY A 145 -18.79 -7.62 -6.59
CA GLY A 145 -18.73 -6.17 -6.79
C GLY A 145 -17.34 -5.55 -6.54
N PRO A 146 -17.22 -4.22 -6.68
CA PRO A 146 -16.02 -3.46 -6.32
C PRO A 146 -15.57 -3.71 -4.88
N ILE A 147 -14.27 -3.64 -4.64
CA ILE A 147 -13.68 -3.58 -3.31
C ILE A 147 -13.02 -2.22 -3.19
N TYR A 148 -13.37 -1.49 -2.15
CA TYR A 148 -12.86 -0.17 -1.89
C TYR A 148 -11.90 -0.16 -0.70
N GLN A 149 -10.92 0.73 -0.76
CA GLN A 149 -10.05 1.09 0.35
C GLN A 149 -10.10 2.60 0.53
N THR A 150 -10.69 3.07 1.61
CA THR A 150 -10.62 4.46 2.03
C THR A 150 -9.38 4.66 2.89
N ILE A 151 -8.56 5.66 2.56
CA ILE A 151 -7.39 6.06 3.36
C ILE A 151 -7.60 7.47 3.88
N ASP A 152 -7.38 7.63 5.18
CA ASP A 152 -7.35 8.92 5.85
C ASP A 152 -6.01 9.04 6.61
N VAL A 153 -5.05 9.73 5.97
CA VAL A 153 -3.73 9.99 6.55
C VAL A 153 -3.80 10.96 7.71
N GLY A 154 -4.71 11.93 7.68
CA GLY A 154 -4.86 12.91 8.76
C GLY A 154 -5.22 12.23 10.08
N ARG A 155 -6.02 11.16 10.01
CA ARG A 155 -6.46 10.38 11.18
C ARG A 155 -5.71 9.08 11.37
N LEU A 156 -4.78 8.74 10.48
CA LEU A 156 -4.08 7.45 10.45
C LEU A 156 -5.05 6.26 10.46
N ARG A 157 -6.09 6.32 9.63
CA ARG A 157 -7.10 5.26 9.51
C ARG A 157 -7.25 4.79 8.08
N ALA A 158 -7.66 3.54 7.93
CA ALA A 158 -8.12 2.99 6.68
C ALA A 158 -9.36 2.13 6.89
N ARG A 159 -10.20 2.03 5.85
CA ARG A 159 -11.30 1.07 5.79
C ARG A 159 -11.22 0.32 4.48
N ASN A 160 -11.18 -1.01 4.55
CA ASN A 160 -11.40 -1.84 3.36
C ASN A 160 -12.86 -2.31 3.36
N ARG A 161 -13.55 -2.19 2.24
CA ARG A 161 -14.97 -2.54 2.11
C ARG A 161 -15.21 -3.34 0.84
N GLU A 162 -15.75 -4.53 1.01
CA GLU A 162 -16.36 -5.30 -0.06
C GLU A 162 -17.77 -4.74 -0.34
N THR A 163 -18.23 -4.84 -1.57
CA THR A 163 -19.62 -4.55 -1.91
C THR A 163 -20.44 -5.85 -1.98
N PHE A 164 -21.42 -5.92 -2.88
CA PHE A 164 -22.26 -7.11 -3.05
C PHE A 164 -21.39 -8.38 -3.23
N PRO A 165 -21.75 -9.51 -2.59
CA PRO A 165 -23.01 -9.77 -1.87
C PRO A 165 -23.01 -9.56 -0.35
N PHE A 166 -21.84 -9.33 0.28
CA PHE A 166 -21.73 -9.38 1.74
C PHE A 166 -21.49 -8.04 2.42
N PHE A 167 -21.09 -7.01 1.68
CA PHE A 167 -20.86 -5.68 2.23
C PHE A 167 -19.91 -5.70 3.45
N ASN A 168 -18.97 -6.64 3.46
CA ASN A 168 -18.03 -6.79 4.57
C ASN A 168 -17.13 -5.55 4.61
N ALA A 169 -16.81 -5.07 5.80
CA ALA A 169 -15.83 -4.01 5.97
C ALA A 169 -14.85 -4.33 7.09
N VAL A 170 -13.66 -3.74 7.02
CA VAL A 170 -12.70 -3.77 8.12
C VAL A 170 -12.09 -2.40 8.30
N ASP A 171 -12.13 -1.91 9.54
CA ASP A 171 -11.42 -0.71 9.95
C ASP A 171 -10.01 -1.06 10.42
N ALA A 172 -9.05 -0.22 10.07
CA ALA A 172 -7.67 -0.36 10.48
C ALA A 172 -7.08 0.97 10.93
N ASP A 173 -6.22 0.88 11.94
CA ASP A 173 -5.31 1.95 12.31
C ASP A 173 -3.99 1.79 11.56
N LEU A 174 -3.44 2.92 11.17
CA LEU A 174 -2.21 3.03 10.40
C LEU A 174 -1.09 3.57 11.29
N THR A 175 0.11 3.05 11.11
CA THR A 175 1.30 3.58 11.78
C THR A 175 2.43 3.70 10.76
N PRO A 176 2.71 4.92 10.25
CA PRO A 176 3.77 5.13 9.27
C PRO A 176 5.11 4.68 9.83
N THR A 177 5.85 3.89 9.06
CA THR A 177 7.19 3.40 9.41
C THR A 177 8.27 4.03 8.53
N SER A 178 7.89 4.55 7.36
CA SER A 178 8.77 5.27 6.45
C SER A 178 7.97 6.33 5.66
N ARG A 179 8.56 6.85 4.58
CA ARG A 179 7.90 7.80 3.65
C ARG A 179 6.85 7.13 2.76
N SER A 180 6.87 5.80 2.67
CA SER A 180 6.00 5.00 1.80
C SER A 180 5.36 3.80 2.52
N ALA A 181 5.97 3.33 3.60
CA ALA A 181 5.55 2.14 4.33
C ALA A 181 4.76 2.46 5.60
N VAL A 182 3.78 1.61 5.88
CA VAL A 182 2.85 1.72 7.01
C VAL A 182 2.58 0.35 7.60
N ASN A 183 2.54 0.27 8.93
CA ASN A 183 1.98 -0.87 9.64
C ASN A 183 0.46 -0.72 9.74
N VAL A 184 -0.26 -1.79 9.49
CA VAL A 184 -1.73 -1.86 9.50
C VAL A 184 -2.14 -2.72 10.69
N ARG A 185 -2.99 -2.18 11.56
CA ARG A 185 -3.63 -2.92 12.65
C ARG A 185 -5.13 -2.92 12.40
N PHE A 186 -5.71 -4.08 12.12
CA PHE A 186 -7.16 -4.19 12.01
C PHE A 186 -7.80 -4.02 13.38
N VAL A 187 -8.91 -3.29 13.46
CA VAL A 187 -9.57 -2.90 14.71
C VAL A 187 -10.98 -3.48 14.79
N LYS A 188 -11.80 -3.31 13.74
CA LYS A 188 -13.18 -3.80 13.71
C LYS A 188 -13.50 -4.47 12.38
N PHE A 189 -14.15 -5.62 12.43
CA PHE A 189 -14.73 -6.30 11.28
C PHE A 189 -16.25 -6.13 11.29
N PHE A 190 -16.80 -5.79 10.14
CA PHE A 190 -18.23 -5.73 9.87
C PHE A 190 -18.53 -6.85 8.88
N ILE A 191 -19.25 -7.88 9.33
CA ILE A 191 -19.52 -9.08 8.53
C ILE A 191 -20.99 -9.02 8.13
N LEU A 192 -21.34 -9.25 6.86
CA LEU A 192 -22.73 -9.20 6.36
C LEU A 192 -23.47 -7.88 6.64
N GLY A 193 -22.75 -6.78 6.88
CA GLY A 193 -23.35 -5.50 7.31
C GLY A 193 -24.02 -5.53 8.69
N VAL A 194 -23.77 -6.55 9.51
CA VAL A 194 -24.29 -6.64 10.89
C VAL A 194 -23.32 -6.07 11.93
N ALA A 195 -23.60 -6.27 13.22
CA ALA A 195 -22.86 -5.71 14.35
C ALA A 195 -21.33 -5.93 14.25
N PRO A 196 -20.53 -4.90 14.61
CA PRO A 196 -19.07 -4.98 14.52
C PRO A 196 -18.49 -6.00 15.51
N VAL A 197 -17.47 -6.72 15.07
CA VAL A 197 -16.68 -7.64 15.89
C VAL A 197 -15.25 -7.10 15.98
N ASP A 198 -14.67 -7.11 17.18
CA ASP A 198 -13.29 -6.68 17.38
C ASP A 198 -12.32 -7.63 16.65
N ALA A 199 -11.34 -7.03 15.98
CA ALA A 199 -10.28 -7.78 15.34
C ALA A 199 -9.34 -8.41 16.39
N PRO A 200 -8.88 -9.65 16.19
CA PRO A 200 -7.93 -10.24 17.12
C PRO A 200 -6.61 -9.44 17.10
N PRO A 201 -5.88 -9.32 18.22
CA PRO A 201 -4.65 -8.52 18.28
C PRO A 201 -3.55 -8.95 17.28
N SER A 202 -3.62 -10.19 16.80
CA SER A 202 -2.75 -10.76 15.77
C SER A 202 -3.10 -10.33 14.34
N ALA A 203 -4.28 -9.74 14.11
CA ALA A 203 -4.69 -9.22 12.80
C ALA A 203 -3.92 -7.94 12.48
N ARG A 204 -2.73 -8.13 11.91
CA ARG A 204 -1.81 -7.06 11.52
C ARG A 204 -1.27 -7.34 10.13
N GLY A 205 -0.76 -6.30 9.50
CA GLY A 205 0.06 -6.42 8.30
C GLY A 205 0.94 -5.19 8.14
N ALA A 206 1.70 -5.16 7.05
CA ALA A 206 2.36 -3.95 6.58
C ALA A 206 2.13 -3.76 5.09
N LEU A 207 2.15 -2.51 4.66
CA LEU A 207 1.94 -2.10 3.28
C LEU A 207 2.97 -1.03 2.91
N ASP A 208 3.55 -1.13 1.72
CA ASP A 208 4.43 -0.12 1.13
C ASP A 208 3.79 0.45 -0.14
N VAL A 209 3.59 1.77 -0.20
CA VAL A 209 3.06 2.46 -1.38
C VAL A 209 4.22 2.75 -2.34
N THR A 210 4.35 1.95 -3.39
CA THR A 210 5.50 1.96 -4.30
C THR A 210 5.30 2.85 -5.52
N TYR A 211 4.03 3.14 -5.87
CA TYR A 211 3.64 4.12 -6.89
C TYR A 211 2.42 4.90 -6.43
N LEU A 212 2.41 6.21 -6.68
CA LEU A 212 1.25 7.07 -6.47
C LEU A 212 1.26 8.23 -7.47
N ASP A 213 0.20 8.34 -8.26
CA ASP A 213 -0.17 9.55 -8.97
C ASP A 213 -1.62 9.96 -8.63
N ASP A 214 -2.24 10.77 -9.49
CA ASP A 214 -3.58 11.29 -9.33
C ASP A 214 -4.69 10.24 -9.55
N GLU A 215 -4.40 9.15 -10.25
CA GLU A 215 -5.41 8.17 -10.67
C GLU A 215 -5.09 6.77 -10.17
N THR A 216 -3.83 6.43 -9.99
CA THR A 216 -3.33 5.07 -9.77
C THR A 216 -2.45 5.01 -8.53
N ARG A 217 -2.68 3.96 -7.73
CA ARG A 217 -1.80 3.58 -6.62
C ARG A 217 -1.40 2.12 -6.75
N VAL A 218 -0.10 1.87 -6.62
CA VAL A 218 0.46 0.52 -6.50
C VAL A 218 1.03 0.38 -5.10
N SER A 219 0.78 -0.76 -4.48
CA SER A 219 1.30 -1.07 -3.15
C SER A 219 1.71 -2.52 -3.02
N ARG A 220 2.66 -2.79 -2.12
CA ARG A 220 3.20 -4.12 -1.84
C ARG A 220 3.00 -4.46 -0.37
N GLY A 221 2.38 -5.62 -0.11
CA GLY A 221 2.15 -6.12 1.24
C GLY A 221 3.34 -6.90 1.80
N ASP A 222 3.43 -7.00 3.12
CA ASP A 222 4.40 -7.83 3.86
C ASP A 222 4.45 -9.31 3.45
N ARG A 223 3.32 -9.84 2.98
CA ARG A 223 3.21 -11.21 2.45
C ARG A 223 3.52 -11.33 0.95
N GLY A 224 4.18 -10.33 0.36
CA GLY A 224 4.54 -10.31 -1.07
C GLY A 224 3.36 -10.05 -2.01
N ASN A 225 2.20 -9.61 -1.48
CA ASN A 225 1.02 -9.34 -2.30
C ASN A 225 1.17 -8.02 -3.05
N LEU A 226 0.74 -8.01 -4.31
CA LEU A 226 0.59 -6.80 -5.12
C LEU A 226 -0.84 -6.26 -4.96
N PHE A 227 -0.98 -4.95 -4.93
CA PHE A 227 -2.26 -4.25 -4.99
C PHE A 227 -2.18 -3.13 -6.00
N VAL A 228 -3.09 -3.13 -6.97
CA VAL A 228 -3.24 -2.06 -7.96
C VAL A 228 -4.62 -1.45 -7.77
N LEU A 229 -4.67 -0.16 -7.51
CA LEU A 229 -5.90 0.55 -7.20
C LEU A 229 -6.05 1.80 -8.08
N ARG A 230 -7.29 2.14 -8.37
CA ARG A 230 -7.69 3.39 -9.04
C ARG A 230 -8.36 4.33 -8.05
N MET A 231 -8.08 5.62 -8.12
CA MET A 231 -8.81 6.62 -7.36
C MET A 231 -10.29 6.57 -7.74
N HIS A 232 -11.17 6.40 -6.74
CA HIS A 232 -12.62 6.35 -6.95
C HIS A 232 -13.25 7.70 -6.58
N ASP A 233 -12.97 8.17 -5.37
CA ASP A 233 -13.51 9.43 -4.85
C ASP A 233 -12.50 10.06 -3.88
N ARG A 234 -12.07 11.29 -4.17
CA ARG A 234 -11.05 12.00 -3.38
C ARG A 234 -11.59 12.63 -2.11
N ASP A 235 -12.90 12.86 -2.07
CA ASP A 235 -13.54 13.65 -1.02
C ASP A 235 -14.11 12.75 0.10
N VAL A 236 -14.03 11.43 -0.07
CA VAL A 236 -14.45 10.45 0.95
C VAL A 236 -13.43 10.41 2.09
N GLU A 237 -13.89 10.79 3.28
CA GLU A 237 -13.17 10.63 4.55
C GLU A 237 -13.84 9.58 5.45
N LEU A 238 -13.12 9.09 6.45
CA LEU A 238 -13.67 8.15 7.42
C LEU A 238 -14.37 8.89 8.58
N PRO A 239 -15.57 8.43 9.00
CA PRO A 239 -16.28 9.06 10.13
C PRO A 239 -15.46 9.00 11.41
N ARG A 240 -15.56 10.06 12.22
CA ARG A 240 -14.85 10.16 13.50
C ARG A 240 -15.52 9.23 14.51
N PRO A 241 -14.76 8.60 15.43
CA PRO A 241 -15.35 7.96 16.60
C PRO A 241 -16.17 8.93 17.47
N GLU A 242 -15.97 10.23 17.29
CA GLU A 242 -16.66 11.33 17.96
C GLU A 242 -17.90 11.84 17.18
N ASP A 243 -18.16 11.29 15.98
CA ASP A 243 -19.32 11.66 15.15
C ASP A 243 -20.59 10.86 15.48
N ASP A 244 -20.50 9.91 16.42
CA ASP A 244 -21.62 9.11 16.94
C ASP A 244 -22.09 9.61 18.32
#